data_AF-A0A6J6L6B9-F1
#
_entry.id   AF-A0A6J6L6B9-F1
#
_cell.length_a   1.000
_cell.length_b   1.000
_cell.length_c   1.000
_cell.angle_alpha   90.00
_cell.angle_beta   90.00
_cell.angle_gamma   90.00
#
_symmetry.space_group_name_H-M   'P 1'
#
loop_
_entity.id
_entity.type
_entity.pdbx_description
1 polymer ?
#
loop_
_entity_poly.entity_id
_entity_poly.type
_entity_poly.pdbx_seq_one_letter_code
_entity_poly.pdbx_strand_id
1 'polypeptide(L)' 'MTGPIIIVAVLLVFPIVVGLSTAALAGVLGYFLNRDAEVRHEGSELLETNI' A
#
# COMPACT_ATOMS: atom_id res chain seq x y z
N MET A 1 7.47 -20.41 -30.20
CA MET A 1 6.43 -20.50 -29.14
C MET A 1 6.63 -19.49 -28.00
N THR A 2 7.64 -18.61 -28.06
CA THR A 2 7.99 -17.70 -26.96
C THR A 2 6.90 -16.68 -26.61
N GLY A 3 6.22 -16.11 -27.61
CA GLY A 3 5.16 -15.11 -27.39
C GLY A 3 4.02 -15.63 -26.49
N PRO A 4 3.37 -16.75 -26.84
CA PRO A 4 2.33 -17.35 -26.00
C PRO A 4 2.77 -17.65 -24.55
N ILE A 5 4.01 -18.09 -24.36
CA ILE A 5 4.56 -18.39 -23.02
C ILE A 5 4.62 -17.12 -22.16
N ILE A 6 5.08 -16.01 -22.73
CA ILE A 6 5.15 -14.72 -22.03
C ILE A 6 3.75 -14.25 -21.65
N ILE A 7 2.77 -14.38 -22.56
CA ILE A 7 1.38 -13.96 -22.30
C ILE A 7 0.80 -14.73 -21.11
N VAL A 8 0.97 -16.06 -21.08
CA VAL A 8 0.49 -16.90 -19.97
C VAL A 8 1.16 -16.50 -18.66
N ALA A 9 2.48 -16.29 -18.66
CA ALA A 9 3.21 -15.88 -17.46
C ALA A 9 2.69 -14.53 -16.92
N VAL A 10 2.46 -13.55 -17.80
CA VAL A 10 1.93 -12.24 -17.40
C VAL A 10 0.52 -12.37 -16.82
N LEU A 11 -0.38 -13.13 -17.47
CA LEU A 11 -1.75 -13.31 -17.00
C LEU A 11 -1.84 -13.95 -15.62
N LEU A 12 -0.94 -14.89 -15.32
CA LEU A 12 -0.89 -15.55 -14.00
C LEU A 12 -0.39 -14.60 -12.90
N VAL A 13 0.56 -13.72 -13.22
CA VAL A 13 1.16 -12.78 -12.24
C VAL A 13 0.30 -11.53 -12.05
N PHE A 14 -0.40 -11.09 -13.10
CA PHE A 14 -1.20 -9.86 -13.11
C PHE A 14 -2.17 -9.70 -11.93
N PRO A 15 -3.04 -10.66 -11.57
CA PRO A 15 -4.00 -10.46 -10.48
C PRO A 15 -3.32 -10.29 -9.12
N ILE A 16 -2.18 -10.94 -8.91
CA ILE A 16 -1.41 -10.84 -7.66
C ILE A 16 -0.77 -9.45 -7.57
N VAL A 17 -0.12 -9.00 -8.64
CA VAL A 17 0.55 -7.69 -8.67
C VAL A 17 -0.46 -6.58 -8.52
N VAL A 18 -1.55 -6.61 -9.29
CA VAL A 18 -2.59 -5.59 -9.21
C VAL A 18 -3.27 -5.61 -7.84
N GLY A 19 -3.67 -6.78 -7.34
CA GLY A 19 -4.29 -6.91 -6.01
C GLY A 19 -3.39 -6.36 -4.90
N LEU A 20 -2.14 -6.79 -4.84
CA LEU A 20 -1.21 -6.38 -3.78
C LEU A 20 -0.74 -4.93 -3.92
N SER A 21 -0.67 -4.38 -5.15
CA SER A 21 -0.25 -2.99 -5.35
C SER A 21 -1.17 -1.98 -4.65
N THR A 22 -2.47 -2.28 -4.55
CA THR A 22 -3.42 -1.41 -3.86
C THR A 22 -3.22 -1.42 -2.35
N ALA A 23 -2.97 -2.60 -1.76
CA ALA A 23 -2.64 -2.73 -0.35
C ALA A 23 -1.30 -2.05 -0.01
N ALA A 24 -0.29 -2.22 -0.88
CA ALA A 24 0.98 -1.53 -0.73
C ALA A 24 0.81 0.00 -0.78
N LEU A 25 0.05 0.51 -1.76
CA LEU A 25 -0.23 1.94 -1.88
C LEU A 25 -0.98 2.48 -0.67
N ALA A 26 -2.01 1.76 -0.19
CA ALA A 26 -2.75 2.12 1.01
C ALA A 26 -1.85 2.18 2.26
N GLY A 27 -0.94 1.21 2.41
CA GLY A 27 0.04 1.21 3.50
C GLY A 27 0.99 2.40 3.44
N VAL A 28 1.51 2.72 2.26
CA VAL A 28 2.40 3.88 2.05
C VAL A 28 1.67 5.19 2.37
N LEU A 29 0.47 5.38 1.82
CA LEU A 29 -0.32 6.59 2.07
C LEU A 29 -0.72 6.70 3.54
N GLY A 30 -1.18 5.60 4.14
CA GLY A 30 -1.55 5.55 5.55
C GLY A 30 -0.39 5.93 6.47
N TYR A 31 0.83 5.44 6.20
CA TYR A 31 2.02 5.82 6.95
C TYR A 31 2.31 7.33 6.89
N PHE A 32 2.31 7.92 5.69
CA PHE A 32 2.59 9.35 5.55
C PHE A 32 1.51 10.22 6.19
N LEU A 33 0.24 9.83 6.06
CA LEU A 33 -0.88 10.52 6.70
C LEU A 33 -0.80 10.45 8.22
N ASN A 34 -0.47 9.27 8.77
CA ASN A 34 -0.28 9.10 10.20
C ASN A 34 0.87 9.98 10.71
N ARG A 35 2.02 9.95 10.03
CA ARG A 35 3.18 10.78 10.39
C ARG A 35 2.88 12.28 10.37
N ASP A 36 2.14 12.74 9.38
CA ASP A 36 1.70 14.14 9.29
C ASP A 36 0.71 14.49 10.42
N ALA A 37 -0.18 13.57 10.79
CA ALA A 37 -1.09 13.75 11.93
C ALA A 37 -0.32 13.85 13.26
N GLU A 38 0.69 13.01 13.49
CA GLU A 38 1.56 13.09 14.68
C GLU A 38 2.21 14.47 14.84
N VAL A 39 2.84 14.96 13.76
CA VAL A 39 3.55 16.26 13.78
C VAL A 39 2.59 17.43 13.99
N ARG A 40 1.40 17.38 13.39
CA ARG A 40 0.41 18.47 13.52
C ARG A 40 -0.31 18.49 14.86
N HIS A 41 -0.37 17.35 15.54
CA HIS A 41 -1.08 17.19 16.79
C HIS A 41 -0.13 16.94 17.97
N GLU A 42 1.15 17.34 17.87
CA GLU A 42 2.12 17.21 18.95
C GLU A 42 1.58 17.74 20.28
N GLY A 43 1.63 16.91 21.32
CA GLY A 43 1.09 17.22 22.65
C GLY A 43 -0.42 17.00 22.81
N SER A 44 -1.11 16.47 21.78
CA SER A 44 -2.52 16.10 21.87
C SER A 44 -2.71 14.78 22.61
N GLU A 45 -3.65 14.76 23.55
CA GLU A 45 -4.13 13.54 24.23
C GLU A 45 -4.65 12.48 23.25
N LEU A 46 -5.09 12.89 22.05
CA LEU A 46 -5.60 11.98 21.02
C LEU A 46 -4.51 11.06 20.47
N LEU A 47 -3.24 11.49 20.48
CA LEU A 47 -2.12 10.66 20.04
C LEU A 47 -1.88 9.47 20.98
N GLU A 48 -2.05 9.64 22.29
CA GLU A 48 -1.88 8.55 23.26
C GLU A 48 -2.96 7.47 23.14
N THR A 49 -4.14 7.85 22.65
CA THR A 49 -5.28 6.93 22.48
C THR A 49 -5.39 6.35 21.07
N ASN A 50 -4.54 6.76 20.14
CA ASN A 50 -4.56 6.32 18.75
C ASN A 50 -3.80 4.98 18.59
N ILE A 51 -4.47 3.89 18.98
CA ILE A 51 -4.03 2.50 18.80
C ILE A 51 -4.36 1.94 17.42
#